data_AF-A0A661N0S8-F1
#
_entry.id   AF-A0A661N0S8-F1
#
_cell.length_a   1.000
_cell.length_b   1.000
_cell.length_c   1.000
_cell.angle_alpha   90.00
_cell.angle_beta   90.00
_cell.angle_gamma   90.00
#
_symmetry.space_group_name_H-M   'P 1'
#
loop_
_entity.id
_entity.type
_entity.pdbx_description
1 polymer ?
#
loop_
_entity_poly.entity_id
_entity_poly.type
_entity_poly.pdbx_seq_one_letter_code
_entity_poly.pdbx_strand_id
1 'polypeptide(L)'
;MTHRVENQQGRVVIILEGVGIHLRNTRLPLETRYFNTPVTRAKVERRGRDAALVLEMRSNITPVVTVQPAEQGYHYLFVEFPAGNYLPAELAGRAGNGSVTVPAEPISN
;
A
#
# COMPACT_ATOMS: atom_id res chain seq x y z
N MET A 1 -9.10 16.48 -11.48
CA MET A 1 -9.12 16.17 -10.04
C MET A 1 -7.96 16.86 -9.34
N THR A 2 -8.22 17.62 -8.28
CA THR A 2 -7.18 18.27 -7.46
C THR A 2 -6.83 17.37 -6.28
N HIS A 3 -5.55 17.31 -5.92
CA HIS A 3 -5.09 16.51 -4.78
C HIS A 3 -4.04 17.26 -3.96
N ARG A 4 -3.94 16.92 -2.68
CA ARG A 4 -2.94 17.46 -1.75
C ARG A 4 -2.28 16.31 -1.00
N VAL A 5 -0.97 16.38 -0.82
CA VAL A 5 -0.21 15.38 -0.07
C VAL A 5 0.26 15.97 1.25
N GLU A 6 -0.12 15.32 2.35
CA GLU A 6 0.33 15.63 3.70
C GLU A 6 1.21 14.48 4.19
N ASN A 7 2.50 14.75 4.37
CA ASN A 7 3.43 13.79 4.95
C ASN A 7 3.54 14.02 6.45
N GLN A 8 3.26 12.98 7.23
CA GLN A 8 3.41 12.94 8.68
C GLN A 8 4.33 11.76 9.04
N GLN A 9 4.95 11.79 10.22
CA GLN A 9 5.83 10.69 10.64
C GLN A 9 5.07 9.37 10.64
N GLY A 10 5.48 8.43 9.77
CA GLY A 10 4.85 7.11 9.64
C GLY A 10 3.48 7.10 8.94
N ARG A 11 3.04 8.22 8.36
CA ARG A 11 1.74 8.31 7.70
C ARG A 11 1.76 9.29 6.53
N VAL A 12 1.27 8.85 5.38
CA VAL A 12 1.01 9.74 4.24
C VAL A 12 -0.49 9.85 4.04
N VAL A 13 -0.98 11.08 3.92
CA VAL A 13 -2.40 11.35 3.66
C VAL A 13 -2.50 12.12 2.34
N ILE A 14 -3.21 11.53 1.39
CA ILE A 14 -3.50 12.16 0.09
C ILE A 14 -4.96 12.56 0.09
N ILE A 15 -5.21 13.86 0.14
CA ILE A 15 -6.56 14.44 0.12
C ILE A 15 -6.98 14.62 -1.33
N LEU A 16 -8.16 14.10 -1.65
CA LEU A 16 -8.83 14.20 -2.95
C LEU A 16 -9.97 15.20 -2.82
N GLU A 17 -9.74 16.41 -3.30
CA GLU A 17 -10.67 17.53 -3.12
C GLU A 17 -11.92 17.34 -3.99
N GLY A 18 -13.10 17.48 -3.37
CA GLY A 18 -14.40 17.30 -4.04
C GLY A 18 -14.77 15.86 -4.38
N VAL A 19 -14.00 14.86 -3.90
CA VAL A 19 -14.26 13.44 -4.17
C VAL A 19 -15.13 12.83 -3.07
N GLY A 20 -16.28 12.29 -3.46
CA GLY A 20 -17.20 11.56 -2.58
C GLY A 20 -16.97 10.05 -2.58
N ILE A 21 -17.15 9.42 -1.41
CA ILE A 21 -17.14 7.94 -1.28
C ILE A 21 -18.58 7.43 -1.27
N HIS A 22 -19.00 6.80 -2.36
CA HIS A 22 -20.36 6.30 -2.52
C HIS A 22 -20.61 4.98 -1.77
N LEU A 23 -19.73 3.99 -1.94
CA LEU A 23 -19.90 2.66 -1.35
C LEU A 23 -19.17 2.54 0.00
N ARG A 24 -19.75 1.79 0.93
CA ARG A 24 -19.14 1.54 2.25
C ARG A 24 -17.90 0.65 2.16
N ASN A 25 -17.89 -0.31 1.24
CA ASN A 25 -16.79 -1.26 1.06
C ASN A 25 -15.50 -0.60 0.57
N THR A 26 -15.56 0.55 -0.12
CA THR A 26 -14.40 1.34 -0.55
C THR A 26 -13.52 1.79 0.62
N ARG A 27 -14.06 1.78 1.84
CA ARG A 27 -13.34 2.17 3.06
C ARG A 27 -12.66 1.00 3.76
N LEU A 28 -12.85 -0.24 3.28
CA LEU A 28 -12.16 -1.40 3.83
C LEU A 28 -10.66 -1.25 3.59
N PRO A 29 -9.83 -1.46 4.63
CA PRO A 29 -8.39 -1.29 4.50
C PRO A 29 -7.79 -2.41 3.63
N LEU A 30 -6.83 -2.04 2.80
CA LEU A 30 -5.91 -2.96 2.14
C LEU A 30 -4.71 -3.21 3.06
N GLU A 31 -4.56 -4.45 3.52
CA GLU A 31 -3.43 -4.91 4.32
C GLU A 31 -2.24 -5.24 3.43
N THR A 32 -1.15 -4.47 3.55
CA THR A 32 0.06 -4.64 2.74
C THR A 32 1.27 -5.15 3.55
N ARG A 33 1.07 -5.52 4.82
CA ARG A 33 2.15 -5.91 5.75
C ARG A 33 3.07 -7.04 5.26
N TYR A 34 2.58 -7.93 4.40
CA TYR A 34 3.35 -9.07 3.86
C TYR A 34 4.00 -8.79 2.51
N PHE A 35 3.71 -7.63 1.91
CA PHE A 35 4.30 -7.22 0.64
C PHE A 35 5.60 -6.47 0.90
N ASN A 36 6.52 -6.55 -0.07
CA ASN A 36 7.75 -5.75 -0.05
C ASN A 36 7.48 -4.30 -0.48
N THR A 37 6.62 -3.63 0.27
CA THR A 37 6.23 -2.23 0.07
C THR A 37 6.52 -1.42 1.32
N PRO A 38 6.77 -0.10 1.19
CA PRO A 38 6.97 0.76 2.35
C PRO A 38 5.66 1.06 3.09
N VAL A 39 4.51 0.66 2.53
CA VAL A 39 3.17 0.78 3.13
C VAL A 39 2.83 -0.50 3.89
N THR A 40 2.22 -0.37 5.07
CA THR A 40 1.69 -1.49 5.88
C THR A 40 0.18 -1.66 5.72
N ARG A 41 -0.53 -0.54 5.55
CA ARG A 41 -1.97 -0.50 5.36
C ARG A 41 -2.36 0.73 4.53
N ALA A 42 -3.27 0.54 3.58
CA ALA A 42 -3.88 1.63 2.82
C ALA A 42 -5.38 1.64 3.07
N LYS A 43 -6.00 2.80 3.30
CA LYS A 43 -7.45 2.92 3.45
C LYS A 43 -7.96 4.25 2.90
N VAL A 44 -9.21 4.26 2.46
CA VAL A 44 -9.88 5.49 2.05
C VAL A 44 -10.84 5.93 3.14
N GLU A 45 -10.70 7.18 3.59
CA GLU A 45 -11.54 7.79 4.61
C GLU A 45 -12.31 8.97 4.02
N ARG A 46 -13.53 9.20 4.53
CA ARG A 46 -14.28 10.41 4.16
C ARG A 46 -13.86 11.57 5.05
N ARG A 47 -13.60 12.73 4.47
CA ARG A 47 -13.32 13.99 5.18
C ARG A 47 -14.27 15.08 4.70
N GLY A 48 -15.44 15.18 5.34
CA GLY A 48 -16.45 16.17 4.95
C GLY A 48 -16.95 15.95 3.52
N ARG A 49 -16.58 16.87 2.62
CA ARG A 49 -16.86 16.84 1.17
C ARG A 49 -15.77 16.15 0.35
N ASP A 50 -14.65 15.82 0.98
CA ASP A 50 -13.48 15.24 0.34
C ASP A 50 -13.31 13.77 0.73
N ALA A 51 -12.42 13.09 0.01
CA ALA A 51 -11.91 11.78 0.37
C ALA A 51 -10.42 11.87 0.70
N ALA A 52 -9.94 11.01 1.59
CA ALA A 52 -8.54 10.93 1.95
C ALA A 52 -8.05 9.49 1.78
N LEU A 53 -7.05 9.29 0.93
CA LEU A 53 -6.27 8.06 0.90
C LEU A 53 -5.22 8.15 2.00
N VAL A 54 -5.37 7.30 3.01
CA VAL A 54 -4.47 7.21 4.16
C VAL A 54 -3.57 5.99 3.99
N LEU A 55 -2.27 6.24 4.01
CA LEU A 55 -1.23 5.23 3.91
C LEU A 55 -0.48 5.20 5.24
N GLU A 56 -0.58 4.09 5.94
CA GLU A 56 0.24 3.79 7.11
C GLU A 56 1.58 3.23 6.62
N MET A 57 2.68 3.86 7.02
CA MET A 57 4.00 3.63 6.47
C MET A 57 4.86 2.84 7.45
N ARG A 58 5.64 1.88 6.94
CA ARG A 58 6.72 1.20 7.66
C ARG A 58 7.99 2.04 7.70
N SER A 59 8.26 2.77 6.61
CA SER A 59 9.43 3.63 6.46
C SER A 59 8.99 5.03 6.06
N ASN A 60 9.65 6.05 6.60
CA ASN A 60 9.30 7.44 6.38
C ASN A 60 9.83 7.91 5.02
N ILE A 61 9.11 7.55 3.95
CA ILE A 61 9.45 7.87 2.56
C ILE A 61 8.34 8.72 1.95
N THR A 62 8.73 9.77 1.26
CA THR A 62 7.79 10.62 0.50
C THR A 62 7.48 9.96 -0.85
N PRO A 63 6.20 9.63 -1.13
CA PRO A 63 5.82 9.08 -2.42
C PRO A 63 5.76 10.16 -3.50
N VAL A 64 5.89 9.72 -4.75
CA VAL A 64 5.52 10.51 -5.92
C VAL A 64 4.07 10.22 -6.24
N VAL A 65 3.24 11.27 -6.34
CA VAL A 65 1.82 11.15 -6.61
C VAL A 65 1.52 11.77 -7.96
N THR A 66 0.91 11.00 -8.85
CA THR A 66 0.46 11.49 -10.16
C THR A 66 -1.01 11.17 -10.38
N VAL A 67 -1.70 12.05 -11.09
CA VAL A 67 -3.11 11.87 -11.48
C VAL A 67 -3.18 11.85 -12.99
N GLN A 68 -3.81 10.82 -13.54
CA GLN A 68 -4.02 10.70 -14.97
C GLN A 68 -5.53 10.60 -15.27
N PRO A 69 -6.02 11.32 -16.29
CA PRO A 69 -7.37 11.09 -16.79
C PRO A 69 -7.46 9.69 -17.40
N ALA A 70 -8.59 9.04 -17.17
CA ALA A 70 -8.95 7.77 -17.78
C ALA A 70 -10.17 7.96 -18.68
N GLU A 71 -10.57 6.90 -19.37
CA GLU A 71 -11.77 6.92 -20.20
C GLU A 71 -13.02 7.19 -19.35
N GLN A 72 -14.10 7.65 -19.99
CA GLN A 72 -15.43 7.77 -19.39
C GLN A 72 -15.51 8.64 -18.11
N GLY A 73 -14.62 9.63 -17.97
CA GLY A 73 -14.63 10.57 -16.83
C GLY A 73 -14.03 9.98 -15.55
N TYR A 74 -13.36 8.83 -15.63
CA TYR A 74 -12.59 8.29 -14.52
C TYR A 74 -11.24 9.01 -14.40
N HIS A 75 -10.66 8.93 -13.21
CA HIS A 75 -9.30 9.40 -12.93
C HIS A 75 -8.54 8.29 -12.20
N TYR A 76 -7.29 8.07 -12.61
CA TYR A 76 -6.35 7.22 -11.87
C TYR A 76 -5.44 8.08 -11.01
N LEU A 77 -5.25 7.66 -9.77
CA LEU A 77 -4.25 8.18 -8.86
C LEU A 77 -3.15 7.12 -8.73
N PHE A 78 -1.94 7.46 -9.16
CA PHE A 78 -0.78 6.60 -8.99
C PHE A 78 0.05 7.13 -7.82
N VAL A 79 0.37 6.23 -6.89
CA VAL A 79 1.24 6.51 -5.74
C VAL A 79 2.46 5.62 -5.88
N GLU A 80 3.56 6.22 -6.29
CA GLU A 80 4.80 5.52 -6.57
C GLU A 80 5.78 5.66 -5.42
N PHE A 81 6.44 4.55 -5.12
CA PHE A 81 7.49 4.47 -4.13
C PHE A 81 8.79 4.01 -4.79
N PRO A 82 9.95 4.50 -4.32
CA PRO A 82 11.23 4.01 -4.82
C PRO A 82 11.37 2.51 -4.58
N ALA A 83 12.14 1.84 -5.43
CA ALA A 83 12.49 0.45 -5.23
C ALA A 83 13.35 0.28 -3.97
N GLY A 84 13.08 -0.77 -3.20
CA GLY A 84 13.81 -1.04 -1.96
C GLY A 84 13.42 -2.36 -1.32
N ASN A 85 14.12 -2.70 -0.24
CA ASN A 85 13.75 -3.80 0.64
C ASN A 85 13.11 -3.23 1.91
N TYR A 86 11.82 -3.42 2.04
CA TYR A 86 11.00 -2.89 3.12
C TYR A 86 10.56 -3.98 4.08
N LEU A 87 10.74 -5.26 3.75
CA LEU A 87 10.37 -6.34 4.65
C LEU A 87 11.33 -6.38 5.86
N PRO A 88 10.81 -6.55 7.09
CA PRO A 88 11.62 -6.94 8.24
C PRO A 88 12.43 -8.19 7.91
N ALA A 89 13.64 -8.30 8.45
CA ALA A 89 14.55 -9.42 8.18
C ALA A 89 13.90 -10.81 8.37
N GLU A 90 13.04 -10.96 9.38
CA GLU A 90 12.26 -12.18 9.67
C GLU A 90 11.31 -12.58 8.52
N LEU A 91 10.73 -11.60 7.81
CA LEU A 91 9.84 -11.84 6.67
C LEU A 91 10.62 -11.97 5.36
N ALA A 92 11.73 -11.23 5.23
CA ALA A 92 12.61 -11.29 4.07
C ALA A 92 13.26 -12.68 3.91
N GLY A 93 13.67 -13.31 5.02
CA GLY A 93 14.25 -14.67 5.01
C GLY A 93 13.29 -15.76 4.55
N ARG A 94 11.97 -15.54 4.64
CA ARG A 94 10.96 -16.51 4.19
C ARG A 94 10.63 -16.37 2.69
N ALA A 95 10.87 -15.21 2.10
CA ALA A 95 10.64 -14.98 0.66
C ALA A 95 11.74 -15.57 -0.23
N GLY A 96 12.90 -15.92 0.34
CA GLY A 96 14.07 -16.46 -0.39
C GLY A 96 14.31 -17.97 -0.26
N ASN A 97 13.60 -18.68 0.62
CA ASN A 97 13.93 -20.07 0.96
C ASN A 97 12.90 -21.08 0.43
N GLY A 98 12.63 -21.01 -0.87
CA GLY A 98 11.84 -21.99 -1.61
C GLY A 98 12.60 -23.27 -2.00
N SER A 99 13.76 -23.58 -1.42
CA SER A 99 14.33 -24.93 -1.50
C SER A 99 13.72 -25.78 -0.38
N VAL A 100 12.57 -26.38 -0.66
CA VAL A 100 12.08 -27.51 0.14
C VAL A 100 13.05 -28.67 -0.13
N THR A 101 14.13 -28.75 0.63
CA THR A 101 14.84 -30.02 0.79
C THR A 101 13.96 -30.87 1.66
N VAL A 102 13.18 -31.75 1.04
CA VAL A 102 12.50 -32.84 1.73
C VAL A 102 13.61 -33.67 2.37
N PRO A 103 13.68 -33.82 3.71
CA PRO A 103 14.58 -34.81 4.28
C PRO A 103 14.10 -36.17 3.80
N ALA A 104 14.93 -36.86 3.01
CA ALA A 104 14.72 -38.27 2.75
C ALA A 104 14.88 -38.99 4.09
N GLU A 105 13.76 -39.28 4.77
CA GLU A 105 13.78 -40.27 5.84
C GLU A 105 14.23 -41.60 5.22
N PRO A 106 15.27 -42.26 5.76
CA PRO A 106 15.60 -43.59 5.32
C PRO A 106 14.50 -44.53 5.83
N ILE A 107 13.73 -45.09 4.92
CA ILE A 107 12.96 -46.30 5.20
C ILE A 107 13.96 -47.46 5.39
N SER A 108 14.27 -47.77 6.65
CA SER A 108 14.66 -49.12 7.12
C SER A 108 13.43 -49.70 7.82
N ASN A 109 13.01 -50.94 7.60
CA ASN A 109 13.78 -52.19 7.62
C ASN A 109 13.08 -53.26 6.75
#